data_AF-A0A260QBV4-F1
#
_entry.id   AF-A0A260QBV4-F1
#
_cell.length_a   1.000
_cell.length_b   1.000
_cell.length_c   1.000
_cell.angle_alpha   90.00
_cell.angle_beta   90.00
_cell.angle_gamma   90.00
#
_symmetry.space_group_name_H-M   'P 1'
#
loop_
_entity.id
_entity.type
_entity.pdbx_description
1 polymer ?
#
loop_
_entity_poly.entity_id
_entity_poly.type
_entity_poly.pdbx_seq_one_letter_code
_entity_poly.pdbx_strand_id
1 'polypeptide(L)'
;MTAAPHLPIVPADSAAEIVVLQRFVNSRIRSGSLSPSHNPHPAEVPSIELEDVTVRVGATVRDPTFMGTFDRTAGVRWIQVNLYAVSNAPSGTGATAHRPATDLPYPEQIVWLRTVLGDLADYAYKVVTDRGLLRPGPAMFTVLVDRHGHGQLAPSDFDWAMAGGSSRRIYPEKVVPEDPALLKYLRLHGDTVDADSILHPQIVPPPVWAQQFLSEMTATIADHIGRLDEGRLFTFHKVALHSMDRVIVRYTWHLLDGGREYGYDIDLNGLRAHRLRDLDDPRAFSAGRSIGGIPFGQPVFHSPRFVDGVIWIDIGTPSRSPTDGAGESA
;
A
#
# COMPACT_ATOMS: atom_id res chain seq x y z
N MET A 1 -7.31 18.71 -37.24
CA MET A 1 -7.21 17.24 -37.27
C MET A 1 -5.76 16.89 -37.05
N THR A 2 -5.39 16.64 -35.80
CA THR A 2 -4.01 16.28 -35.41
C THR A 2 -3.95 14.76 -35.40
N ALA A 3 -3.03 14.17 -36.16
CA ALA A 3 -2.85 12.73 -36.22
C ALA A 3 -2.59 12.18 -34.81
N ALA A 4 -3.27 11.08 -34.46
CA ALA A 4 -2.95 10.34 -33.24
C ALA A 4 -1.49 9.88 -33.31
N PRO A 5 -0.67 10.10 -32.26
CA PRO A 5 0.69 9.59 -32.26
C PRO A 5 0.63 8.06 -32.33
N HIS A 6 1.27 7.50 -33.35
CA HIS A 6 1.50 6.07 -33.42
C HIS A 6 2.34 5.68 -32.20
N LEU A 7 1.75 4.90 -31.29
CA LEU A 7 2.49 4.31 -30.18
C LEU A 7 3.66 3.49 -30.76
N PRO A 8 4.90 3.64 -30.23
CA PRO A 8 6.03 2.87 -30.70
C PRO A 8 5.78 1.36 -30.56
N ILE A 9 6.25 0.58 -31.53
CA ILE A 9 6.10 -0.87 -31.53
C ILE A 9 7.04 -1.48 -30.49
N VAL A 10 6.49 -2.22 -29.54
CA VAL A 10 7.26 -2.96 -28.52
C VAL A 10 8.06 -4.08 -29.19
N PRO A 11 9.37 -4.23 -28.91
CA PRO A 11 10.20 -5.30 -29.48
C PRO A 11 9.67 -6.71 -29.14
N ALA A 12 9.87 -7.68 -30.05
CA ALA A 12 9.29 -9.01 -29.95
C ALA A 12 9.76 -9.81 -28.70
N ASP A 13 11.03 -9.68 -28.31
CA ASP A 13 11.57 -10.37 -27.12
C ASP A 13 11.03 -9.75 -25.82
N SER A 14 10.86 -8.44 -25.80
CA SER A 14 10.21 -7.69 -24.71
C SER A 14 8.74 -8.08 -24.54
N ALA A 15 8.06 -8.49 -25.61
CA ALA A 15 6.67 -8.91 -25.55
C ALA A 15 6.47 -10.16 -24.69
N ALA A 16 7.43 -11.10 -24.65
CA ALA A 16 7.28 -12.33 -23.88
C ALA A 16 7.24 -12.08 -22.36
N GLU A 17 8.16 -11.25 -21.84
CA GLU A 17 8.23 -10.92 -20.41
C GLU A 17 7.05 -10.04 -19.97
N ILE A 18 6.65 -9.08 -20.81
CA ILE A 18 5.48 -8.25 -20.53
C ILE A 18 4.19 -9.07 -20.54
N VAL A 19 4.07 -10.08 -21.41
CA VAL A 19 2.92 -11.00 -21.40
C VAL A 19 2.86 -11.80 -20.09
N VAL A 20 3.99 -12.18 -19.50
CA VAL A 20 4.01 -12.82 -18.17
C VAL A 20 3.46 -11.86 -17.11
N LEU A 21 3.86 -10.60 -17.15
CA LEU A 21 3.38 -9.57 -16.22
C LEU A 21 1.88 -9.30 -16.37
N GLN A 22 1.39 -9.18 -17.60
CA GLN A 22 -0.04 -9.05 -17.91
C GLN A 22 -0.84 -10.25 -17.38
N ARG A 23 -0.37 -11.48 -17.62
CA ARG A 23 -1.01 -12.70 -17.11
C ARG A 23 -1.05 -12.71 -15.58
N PHE A 24 0.04 -12.30 -14.93
CA PHE A 24 0.08 -12.17 -13.48
C PHE A 24 -0.99 -11.20 -12.98
N VAL A 25 -1.02 -9.98 -13.50
CA VAL A 25 -2.01 -8.95 -13.13
C VAL A 25 -3.44 -9.47 -13.33
N ASN A 26 -3.74 -10.01 -14.52
CA ASN A 26 -5.05 -10.55 -14.85
C ASN A 26 -5.46 -11.72 -13.96
N SER A 27 -4.52 -12.60 -13.61
CA SER A 27 -4.79 -13.72 -12.71
C SER A 27 -5.13 -13.24 -11.29
N ARG A 28 -4.51 -12.13 -10.85
CA ARG A 28 -4.69 -11.58 -9.51
C ARG A 28 -5.97 -10.76 -9.35
N ILE A 29 -6.38 -10.07 -10.41
CA ILE A 29 -7.71 -9.44 -10.47
C ILE A 29 -8.79 -10.52 -10.32
N ARG A 30 -8.66 -11.66 -11.04
CA ARG A 30 -9.70 -12.71 -11.11
C ARG A 30 -9.74 -13.66 -9.92
N SER A 31 -8.58 -13.99 -9.34
CA SER A 31 -8.49 -15.13 -8.40
C SER A 31 -9.07 -14.86 -7.01
N GLY A 32 -9.40 -13.61 -6.66
CA GLY A 32 -9.90 -13.22 -5.33
C GLY A 32 -8.88 -13.41 -4.18
N SER A 33 -7.90 -14.30 -4.35
CA SER A 33 -6.86 -14.65 -3.41
C SER A 33 -5.61 -13.79 -3.62
N LEU A 34 -5.21 -13.09 -2.56
CA LEU A 34 -3.94 -12.37 -2.47
C LEU A 34 -2.81 -13.24 -1.89
N SER A 35 -2.98 -14.57 -1.92
CA SER A 35 -1.99 -15.52 -1.40
C SER A 35 -0.58 -15.14 -1.88
N PRO A 36 0.45 -15.18 -1.01
CA PRO A 36 1.80 -14.72 -1.33
C PRO A 36 2.44 -15.65 -2.37
N SER A 37 2.07 -15.52 -3.64
CA SER A 37 2.96 -15.98 -4.70
C SER A 37 4.08 -14.97 -4.78
N HIS A 38 5.25 -15.44 -5.17
CA HIS A 38 6.30 -14.57 -5.65
C HIS A 38 5.72 -13.62 -6.70
N ASN A 39 5.92 -12.32 -6.51
CA ASN A 39 5.72 -11.36 -7.58
C ASN A 39 6.60 -11.80 -8.75
N PRO A 40 6.12 -11.72 -10.00
CA PRO A 40 6.98 -12.01 -11.14
C PRO A 40 8.20 -11.10 -11.08
N HIS A 41 9.34 -11.61 -11.54
CA HIS A 41 10.49 -10.75 -11.78
C HIS A 41 10.07 -9.61 -12.73
N PRO A 42 10.54 -8.37 -12.48
CA PRO A 42 10.29 -7.27 -13.39
C PRO A 42 10.77 -7.63 -14.81
N ALA A 43 9.98 -7.31 -15.82
CA ALA A 43 10.39 -7.45 -17.21
C ALA A 43 11.49 -6.44 -17.52
N GLU A 44 12.55 -6.86 -18.21
CA GLU A 44 13.65 -6.00 -18.62
C GLU A 44 13.58 -5.78 -20.13
N VAL A 45 13.36 -4.52 -20.53
CA VAL A 45 13.09 -4.14 -21.92
C VAL A 45 13.98 -2.96 -22.29
N PRO A 46 14.40 -2.80 -23.56
CA PRO A 46 15.11 -1.60 -23.98
C PRO A 46 14.15 -0.40 -23.95
N SER A 47 14.68 0.79 -23.68
CA SER A 47 13.92 2.02 -23.86
C SER A 47 13.59 2.24 -25.34
N ILE A 48 12.41 2.79 -25.61
CA ILE A 48 11.97 3.12 -26.99
C ILE A 48 12.38 4.53 -27.40
N GLU A 49 12.66 5.43 -26.45
CA GLU A 49 13.07 6.81 -26.72
C GLU A 49 14.55 7.09 -26.42
N LEU A 50 15.17 6.33 -25.51
CA LEU A 50 16.55 6.54 -25.06
C LEU A 50 17.47 5.41 -25.54
N GLU A 51 18.57 5.79 -26.20
CA GLU A 51 19.65 4.87 -26.55
C GLU A 51 20.38 4.37 -25.29
N ASP A 52 20.84 3.12 -25.33
CA ASP A 52 21.58 2.48 -24.24
C ASP A 52 20.89 2.55 -22.87
N VAL A 53 19.55 2.49 -22.82
CA VAL A 53 18.79 2.43 -21.56
C VAL A 53 17.96 1.15 -21.50
N THR A 54 18.02 0.47 -20.36
CA THR A 54 17.08 -0.63 -20.02
C THR A 54 16.02 -0.10 -19.07
N VAL A 55 14.77 -0.38 -19.39
CA VAL A 55 13.60 -0.15 -18.55
C VAL A 55 13.23 -1.46 -17.87
N ARG A 56 13.07 -1.42 -16.55
CA ARG A 56 12.56 -2.53 -15.75
C ARG A 56 11.11 -2.24 -15.40
N VAL A 57 10.20 -3.09 -15.84
CA VAL A 57 8.75 -2.94 -15.69
C VAL A 57 8.24 -3.97 -14.70
N GLY A 58 7.80 -3.52 -13.53
CA GLY A 58 7.25 -4.37 -12.48
C GLY A 58 5.81 -4.01 -12.16
N ALA A 59 5.03 -4.98 -11.70
CA ALA A 59 3.68 -4.76 -11.19
C ALA A 59 3.46 -5.56 -9.90
N THR A 60 2.72 -4.98 -8.96
CA THR A 60 2.26 -5.68 -7.76
C THR A 60 0.76 -5.48 -7.59
N VAL A 61 0.08 -6.48 -7.04
CA VAL A 61 -1.36 -6.42 -6.76
C VAL A 61 -1.59 -6.64 -5.28
N ARG A 62 -2.35 -5.75 -4.64
CA ARG A 62 -2.59 -5.73 -3.20
C ARG A 62 -4.03 -5.40 -2.86
N ASP A 63 -4.38 -5.61 -1.60
CA ASP A 63 -5.65 -5.15 -1.03
C ASP A 63 -5.56 -3.65 -0.72
N PRO A 64 -6.39 -2.76 -1.30
CA PRO A 64 -6.36 -1.33 -0.97
C PRO A 64 -7.21 -0.96 0.24
N THR A 65 -7.80 -1.93 0.93
CA THR A 65 -8.90 -1.69 1.86
C THR A 65 -8.60 -0.83 3.07
N PHE A 66 -7.32 -0.66 3.39
CA PHE A 66 -6.82 0.21 4.45
C PHE A 66 -6.34 1.57 3.91
N MET A 67 -6.47 1.81 2.61
CA MET A 67 -5.98 3.00 1.91
C MET A 67 -7.11 3.96 1.53
N GLY A 68 -8.36 3.72 1.92
CA GLY A 68 -9.47 4.62 1.58
C GLY A 68 -10.83 3.92 1.60
N THR A 69 -11.86 4.69 1.30
CA THR A 69 -13.26 4.26 1.33
C THR A 69 -13.65 3.61 0.00
N PHE A 70 -13.96 2.32 0.01
CA PHE A 70 -14.29 1.54 -1.19
C PHE A 70 -15.63 0.81 -1.06
N ASP A 71 -16.29 0.56 -2.19
CA ASP A 71 -17.42 -0.39 -2.24
C ASP A 71 -16.88 -1.78 -1.89
N ARG A 72 -17.30 -2.27 -0.72
CA ARG A 72 -16.82 -3.55 -0.17
C ARG A 72 -17.29 -4.75 -0.98
N THR A 73 -18.36 -4.61 -1.76
CA THR A 73 -18.87 -5.68 -2.63
C THR A 73 -18.16 -5.72 -3.98
N ALA A 74 -17.60 -4.60 -4.42
CA ALA A 74 -16.84 -4.51 -5.66
C ALA A 74 -15.56 -5.34 -5.62
N GLY A 75 -15.02 -5.64 -4.42
CA GLY A 75 -13.82 -6.48 -4.26
C GLY A 75 -12.59 -5.81 -4.89
N VAL A 76 -12.42 -4.52 -4.64
CA VAL A 76 -11.38 -3.69 -5.25
C VAL A 76 -9.98 -4.26 -5.01
N ARG A 77 -9.12 -4.12 -6.01
CA ARG A 77 -7.71 -4.47 -6.01
C ARG A 77 -6.89 -3.26 -6.42
N TRP A 78 -5.78 -3.05 -5.72
CA TRP A 78 -4.81 -2.03 -6.07
C TRP A 78 -3.67 -2.66 -6.84
N ILE A 79 -3.39 -2.11 -8.01
CA ILE A 79 -2.25 -2.49 -8.84
C ILE A 79 -1.28 -1.31 -8.82
N GLN A 80 -0.04 -1.59 -8.43
CA GLN A 80 1.05 -0.64 -8.53
C GLN A 80 1.99 -1.08 -9.65
N VAL A 81 2.18 -0.23 -10.66
CA VAL A 81 3.16 -0.43 -11.73
C VAL A 81 4.38 0.45 -11.46
N ASN A 82 5.56 -0.14 -11.50
CA ASN A 82 6.84 0.53 -11.27
C ASN A 82 7.68 0.43 -12.54
N LEU A 83 8.14 1.58 -13.04
CA LEU A 83 9.04 1.67 -14.20
C LEU A 83 10.38 2.23 -13.72
N TYR A 84 11.45 1.46 -13.89
CA TYR A 84 12.79 1.86 -13.47
C TYR A 84 13.74 1.85 -14.66
N ALA A 85 14.27 3.01 -15.02
CA ALA A 85 15.20 3.13 -16.14
C ALA A 85 16.65 3.24 -15.65
N VAL A 86 17.53 2.46 -16.29
CA VAL A 86 18.96 2.40 -15.99
C VAL A 86 19.76 2.50 -17.28
N SER A 87 20.75 3.38 -17.28
CA SER A 87 21.69 3.47 -18.39
C SER A 87 22.63 2.26 -18.43
N ASN A 88 22.79 1.69 -19.62
CA ASN A 88 23.73 0.64 -19.96
C ASN A 88 25.09 1.18 -20.43
N ALA A 89 25.24 2.51 -20.50
CA ALA A 89 26.52 3.12 -20.82
C ALA A 89 27.59 2.61 -19.83
N PRO A 90 28.80 2.30 -20.30
CA PRO A 90 29.88 1.81 -19.45
C PRO A 90 30.20 2.87 -18.40
N SER A 91 29.75 2.63 -17.18
CA SER A 91 30.09 3.43 -16.03
C SER A 91 31.60 3.24 -15.76
N GLY A 92 32.31 4.34 -15.54
CA GLY A 92 33.78 4.39 -15.57
C GLY A 92 34.49 3.30 -14.75
N THR A 93 35.72 3.00 -15.16
CA THR A 93 36.61 1.92 -14.69
C THR A 93 36.52 1.62 -13.18
N GLY A 94 35.69 0.63 -12.83
CA GLY A 94 35.60 0.06 -11.50
C GLY A 94 34.67 -1.15 -11.48
N ALA A 95 35.09 -2.25 -10.83
CA ALA A 95 34.37 -3.53 -10.82
C ALA A 95 33.02 -3.52 -10.06
N THR A 96 32.56 -2.34 -9.59
CA THR A 96 31.31 -2.16 -8.83
C THR A 96 30.48 -0.98 -9.35
N ALA A 97 30.60 -0.65 -10.63
CA ALA A 97 29.95 0.51 -11.20
C ALA A 97 28.42 0.29 -11.30
N HIS A 98 27.67 0.78 -10.30
CA HIS A 98 26.20 0.83 -10.37
C HIS A 98 25.77 1.56 -11.65
N ARG A 99 24.89 0.93 -12.44
CA ARG A 99 24.26 1.56 -13.60
C ARG A 99 23.48 2.80 -13.12
N PRO A 100 23.77 4.01 -13.64
CA PRO A 100 23.10 5.21 -13.16
C PRO A 100 21.62 5.14 -13.51
N ALA A 101 20.77 5.51 -12.54
CA ALA A 101 19.35 5.70 -12.79
C ALA A 101 19.15 6.86 -13.75
N THR A 102 18.20 6.73 -14.66
CA THR A 102 17.90 7.73 -15.69
C THR A 102 16.41 8.03 -15.66
N ASP A 103 16.03 9.28 -15.94
CA ASP A 103 14.63 9.65 -16.07
C ASP A 103 14.08 9.18 -17.41
N LEU A 104 13.05 8.34 -17.34
CA LEU A 104 12.32 7.92 -18.53
C LEU A 104 11.40 9.05 -18.99
N PRO A 105 11.35 9.40 -20.29
CA PRO A 105 10.40 10.40 -20.79
C PRO A 105 8.95 10.02 -20.46
N TYR A 106 8.11 11.02 -20.14
CA TYR A 106 6.72 10.76 -19.78
C TYR A 106 5.91 10.03 -20.87
N PRO A 107 6.04 10.37 -22.17
CA PRO A 107 5.33 9.63 -23.22
C PRO A 107 5.69 8.13 -23.22
N GLU A 108 6.97 7.79 -23.11
CA GLU A 108 7.43 6.41 -22.94
C GLU A 108 6.88 5.74 -21.65
N GLN A 109 6.84 6.46 -20.51
CA GLN A 109 6.21 5.92 -19.30
C GLN A 109 4.75 5.49 -19.55
N ILE A 110 4.00 6.28 -20.32
CA ILE A 110 2.61 5.97 -20.69
C ILE A 110 2.53 4.78 -21.64
N VAL A 111 3.46 4.64 -22.60
CA VAL A 111 3.53 3.46 -23.48
C VAL A 111 3.69 2.19 -22.66
N TRP A 112 4.64 2.16 -21.72
CA TRP A 112 4.86 0.98 -20.88
C TRP A 112 3.68 0.71 -19.95
N LEU A 113 3.09 1.76 -19.36
CA LEU A 113 1.89 1.63 -18.53
C LEU A 113 0.73 0.98 -19.31
N ARG A 114 0.43 1.47 -20.51
CA ARG A 114 -0.60 0.92 -21.40
C ARG A 114 -0.26 -0.48 -21.87
N THR A 115 1.01 -0.78 -22.11
CA THR A 115 1.42 -2.14 -22.46
C THR A 115 1.14 -3.11 -21.31
N VAL A 116 1.35 -2.71 -20.06
CA VAL A 116 1.08 -3.59 -18.90
C VAL A 116 -0.41 -3.70 -18.57
N LEU A 117 -1.14 -2.59 -18.61
CA LEU A 117 -2.50 -2.48 -18.07
C LEU A 117 -3.60 -2.50 -19.15
N GLY A 118 -3.26 -2.29 -20.41
CA GLY A 118 -4.23 -2.05 -21.48
C GLY A 118 -5.11 -0.84 -21.16
N ASP A 119 -6.41 -0.97 -21.38
CA ASP A 119 -7.41 0.08 -21.16
C ASP A 119 -7.49 0.53 -19.68
N LEU A 120 -7.04 -0.30 -18.74
CA LEU A 120 -7.00 0.08 -17.32
C LEU A 120 -6.04 1.25 -17.06
N ALA A 121 -5.08 1.51 -17.95
CA ALA A 121 -4.17 2.66 -17.83
C ALA A 121 -4.93 4.01 -17.77
N ASP A 122 -6.12 4.10 -18.36
CA ASP A 122 -6.97 5.30 -18.29
C ASP A 122 -7.45 5.61 -16.86
N TYR A 123 -7.50 4.60 -16.00
CA TYR A 123 -7.86 4.74 -14.58
C TYR A 123 -6.64 5.01 -13.70
N ALA A 124 -5.43 5.07 -14.26
CA ALA A 124 -4.21 5.21 -13.48
C ALA A 124 -3.96 6.63 -12.98
N TYR A 125 -3.17 6.70 -11.91
CA TYR A 125 -2.59 7.91 -11.34
C TYR A 125 -1.09 7.70 -11.22
N LYS A 126 -0.30 8.66 -11.70
CA LYS A 126 1.12 8.72 -11.42
C LYS A 126 1.30 9.24 -9.99
N VAL A 127 2.12 8.54 -9.21
CA VAL A 127 2.43 8.92 -7.84
C VAL A 127 3.69 9.76 -7.85
N VAL A 128 3.55 11.06 -7.60
CA VAL A 128 4.68 11.99 -7.58
C VAL A 128 5.14 12.19 -6.14
N THR A 129 6.44 12.02 -5.91
CA THR A 129 7.07 12.17 -4.60
C THR A 129 8.12 13.28 -4.67
N ASP A 130 8.32 14.00 -3.57
CA ASP A 130 9.38 15.02 -3.47
C ASP A 130 10.76 14.48 -3.88
N ARG A 131 11.04 13.20 -3.56
CA ARG A 131 12.32 12.56 -3.92
C ARG A 131 12.46 12.39 -5.43
N GLY A 132 11.38 12.03 -6.12
CA GLY A 132 11.36 11.88 -7.58
C GLY A 132 11.52 13.21 -8.32
N LEU A 133 11.19 14.34 -7.68
CA LEU A 133 11.44 15.68 -8.26
C LEU A 133 12.92 16.08 -8.16
N LEU A 134 13.67 15.52 -7.21
CA LEU A 134 15.05 15.91 -6.94
C LEU A 134 16.08 14.97 -7.60
N ARG A 135 15.71 13.73 -7.87
CA ARG A 135 16.60 12.70 -8.42
C ARG A 135 15.81 11.72 -9.27
N PRO A 136 16.42 11.17 -10.34
CA PRO A 136 15.85 10.07 -11.08
C PRO A 136 15.50 8.90 -10.15
N GLY A 137 14.28 8.40 -10.30
CA GLY A 137 13.71 7.34 -9.49
C GLY A 137 12.66 6.56 -10.28
N PRO A 138 12.16 5.45 -9.73
CA PRO A 138 11.13 4.69 -10.41
C PRO A 138 9.88 5.56 -10.62
N ALA A 139 9.34 5.58 -11.83
CA ALA A 139 8.01 6.11 -12.06
C ALA A 139 6.99 5.11 -11.51
N MET A 140 6.16 5.56 -10.57
CA MET A 140 5.17 4.74 -9.89
C MET A 140 3.77 5.12 -10.34
N PHE A 141 2.98 4.14 -10.74
CA PHE A 141 1.59 4.33 -11.14
C PHE A 141 0.69 3.44 -10.29
N THR A 142 -0.45 3.99 -9.88
CA THR A 142 -1.49 3.31 -9.11
C THR A 142 -2.75 3.20 -9.94
N VAL A 143 -3.34 2.01 -9.99
CA VAL A 143 -4.66 1.77 -10.57
C VAL A 143 -5.52 0.99 -9.57
N LEU A 144 -6.82 1.25 -9.57
CA LEU A 144 -7.79 0.53 -8.78
C LEU A 144 -8.71 -0.23 -9.74
N VAL A 145 -8.99 -1.48 -9.43
CA VAL A 145 -9.79 -2.37 -10.29
C VAL A 145 -10.75 -3.16 -9.44
N ASP A 146 -12.00 -3.32 -9.88
CA ASP A 146 -12.95 -4.20 -9.21
C ASP A 146 -12.65 -5.70 -9.48
N ARG A 147 -13.38 -6.60 -8.82
CA ARG A 147 -13.27 -8.06 -9.01
C ARG A 147 -13.62 -8.54 -10.43
N HIS A 148 -14.30 -7.71 -11.21
CA HIS A 148 -14.71 -8.02 -12.58
C HIS A 148 -13.68 -7.52 -13.60
N GLY A 149 -12.66 -6.78 -13.17
CA GLY A 149 -11.63 -6.23 -14.03
C GLY A 149 -11.96 -4.84 -14.59
N HIS A 150 -12.94 -4.13 -14.04
CA HIS A 150 -13.23 -2.75 -14.44
C HIS A 150 -12.41 -1.76 -13.62
N GLY A 151 -11.86 -0.76 -14.29
CA GLY A 151 -11.14 0.33 -13.64
C GLY A 151 -12.05 1.16 -12.74
N GLN A 152 -11.49 1.62 -11.62
CA GLN A 152 -12.16 2.44 -10.62
C GLN A 152 -11.35 3.72 -10.39
N LEU A 153 -12.03 4.84 -10.22
CA LEU A 153 -11.40 6.08 -9.75
C LEU A 153 -11.11 5.99 -8.25
N ALA A 154 -10.06 6.67 -7.81
CA ALA A 154 -9.73 6.72 -6.39
C ALA A 154 -10.81 7.48 -5.60
N PRO A 155 -11.18 7.01 -4.40
CA PRO A 155 -12.01 7.79 -3.52
C PRO A 155 -11.27 9.05 -3.04
N SER A 156 -12.00 10.08 -2.65
CA SER A 156 -11.45 11.38 -2.23
C SER A 156 -10.58 11.27 -0.98
N ASP A 157 -10.80 10.25 -0.15
CA ASP A 157 -10.05 9.94 1.06
C ASP A 157 -8.90 8.94 0.86
N PHE A 158 -8.53 8.62 -0.39
CA PHE A 158 -7.48 7.67 -0.67
C PHE A 158 -6.11 8.12 -0.10
N ASP A 159 -5.46 7.23 0.65
CA ASP A 159 -4.14 7.43 1.26
C ASP A 159 -3.02 7.30 0.22
N TRP A 160 -2.76 8.41 -0.45
CA TRP A 160 -1.67 8.54 -1.44
C TRP A 160 -0.28 8.38 -0.83
N ALA A 161 -0.08 8.69 0.45
CA ALA A 161 1.22 8.54 1.10
C ALA A 161 1.64 7.07 1.13
N MET A 162 0.68 6.20 1.42
CA MET A 162 0.89 4.76 1.43
C MET A 162 1.14 4.19 0.03
N ALA A 163 0.47 4.74 -0.99
CA ALA A 163 0.69 4.34 -2.39
C ALA A 163 2.11 4.67 -2.90
N GLY A 164 2.77 5.70 -2.35
CA GLY A 164 4.14 6.07 -2.71
C GLY A 164 5.23 5.54 -1.79
N GLY A 165 4.88 4.70 -0.81
CA GLY A 165 5.85 3.98 0.04
C GLY A 165 6.69 4.88 0.96
N SER A 166 6.25 6.10 1.28
CA SER A 166 6.98 7.06 2.11
C SER A 166 6.05 7.98 2.90
N SER A 167 6.50 8.49 4.06
CA SER A 167 5.78 9.46 4.91
C SER A 167 5.95 10.92 4.49
N ARG A 168 6.46 11.20 3.28
CA ARG A 168 6.66 12.56 2.77
C ARG A 168 5.45 13.06 1.99
N ARG A 169 5.49 14.31 1.50
CA ARG A 169 4.43 14.83 0.62
C ARG A 169 4.40 14.00 -0.67
N ILE A 170 3.22 13.48 -0.96
CA ILE A 170 2.92 12.70 -2.16
C ILE A 170 1.65 13.31 -2.75
N TYR A 171 1.63 13.49 -4.06
CA TYR A 171 0.42 13.89 -4.76
C TYR A 171 0.20 12.99 -5.98
N PRO A 172 -1.06 12.62 -6.25
CA PRO A 172 -1.43 11.94 -7.48
C PRO A 172 -1.45 12.93 -8.65
N GLU A 173 -0.97 12.47 -9.80
CA GLU A 173 -1.24 13.09 -11.09
C GLU A 173 -2.07 12.13 -11.94
N LYS A 174 -3.28 12.55 -12.32
CA LYS A 174 -4.16 11.71 -13.13
C LYS A 174 -3.55 11.49 -14.51
N VAL A 175 -3.42 10.23 -14.93
CA VAL A 175 -3.05 9.92 -16.31
C VAL A 175 -4.21 10.31 -17.22
N VAL A 176 -3.92 11.05 -18.29
CA VAL A 176 -4.93 11.49 -19.26
C VAL A 176 -5.53 10.26 -19.95
N PRO A 177 -6.84 10.01 -19.79
CA PRO A 177 -7.50 8.88 -20.45
C PRO A 177 -7.51 9.01 -21.97
N GLU A 178 -7.39 7.89 -22.68
CA GLU A 178 -7.68 7.80 -24.11
C GLU A 178 -9.17 7.60 -24.37
N ASP A 179 -9.90 6.97 -23.44
CA ASP A 179 -11.35 6.88 -23.48
C ASP A 179 -12.01 8.27 -23.41
N PRO A 180 -12.66 8.74 -24.50
CA PRO A 180 -13.29 10.05 -24.53
C PRO A 180 -14.47 10.17 -23.57
N ALA A 181 -15.14 9.06 -23.24
CA ALA A 181 -16.25 9.06 -22.28
C ALA A 181 -15.72 9.30 -20.87
N LEU A 182 -14.67 8.59 -20.45
CA LEU A 182 -14.01 8.82 -19.17
C LEU A 182 -13.42 10.23 -19.10
N LEU A 183 -12.70 10.70 -20.13
CA LEU A 183 -12.15 12.06 -20.15
C LEU A 183 -13.25 13.12 -20.00
N LYS A 184 -14.40 12.95 -20.65
CA LYS A 184 -15.55 13.84 -20.51
C LYS A 184 -16.11 13.80 -19.09
N TYR A 185 -16.20 12.61 -18.49
CA TYR A 185 -16.66 12.45 -17.10
C TYR A 185 -15.73 13.18 -16.12
N LEU A 186 -14.41 12.99 -16.23
CA LEU A 186 -13.42 13.62 -15.33
C LEU A 186 -13.45 15.15 -15.43
N ARG A 187 -13.65 15.70 -16.63
CA ARG A 187 -13.82 17.15 -16.81
C ARG A 187 -15.03 17.73 -16.09
N LEU A 188 -16.07 16.92 -15.88
CA LEU A 188 -17.32 17.34 -15.24
C LEU A 188 -17.33 17.10 -13.73
N HIS A 189 -16.72 16.01 -13.28
CA HIS A 189 -16.86 15.52 -11.90
C HIS A 189 -15.54 15.50 -11.11
N GLY A 190 -14.40 15.74 -11.77
CA GLY A 190 -13.08 15.65 -11.17
C GLY A 190 -12.45 14.26 -11.30
N ASP A 191 -11.22 14.16 -10.75
CA ASP A 191 -10.38 12.97 -10.88
C ASP A 191 -10.57 11.94 -9.76
N THR A 192 -11.40 12.24 -8.77
CA THR A 192 -11.72 11.37 -7.63
C THR A 192 -13.22 11.23 -7.46
N VAL A 193 -13.65 10.14 -6.83
CA VAL A 193 -15.04 9.92 -6.44
C VAL A 193 -15.19 10.35 -4.98
N ASP A 194 -16.29 11.02 -4.65
CA ASP A 194 -16.55 11.39 -3.26
C ASP A 194 -16.75 10.14 -2.40
N ALA A 195 -15.94 9.99 -1.35
CA ALA A 195 -16.00 8.86 -0.42
C ALA A 195 -17.41 8.68 0.17
N ASP A 196 -18.10 9.78 0.50
CA ASP A 196 -19.45 9.76 1.07
C ASP A 196 -20.52 9.24 0.09
N SER A 197 -20.21 9.21 -1.21
CA SER A 197 -21.10 8.70 -2.26
C SER A 197 -20.97 7.19 -2.51
N ILE A 198 -19.95 6.55 -1.92
CA ILE A 198 -19.67 5.13 -2.12
C ILE A 198 -20.58 4.29 -1.21
N LEU A 199 -21.18 3.23 -1.77
CA LEU A 199 -22.08 2.38 -1.02
C LEU A 199 -21.31 1.45 -0.07
N HIS A 200 -21.74 1.43 1.19
CA HIS A 200 -21.19 0.61 2.25
C HIS A 200 -22.21 -0.40 2.77
N PRO A 201 -22.55 -1.45 1.99
CA PRO A 201 -23.37 -2.51 2.51
C PRO A 201 -22.69 -3.10 3.75
N GLN A 202 -23.41 -3.07 4.87
CA GLN A 202 -22.93 -3.66 6.11
C GLN A 202 -22.85 -5.18 5.92
N ILE A 203 -21.66 -5.67 5.59
CA ILE A 203 -21.40 -7.10 5.63
C ILE A 203 -21.40 -7.48 7.11
N VAL A 204 -22.32 -8.36 7.50
CA VAL A 204 -22.31 -9.00 8.81
C VAL A 204 -20.93 -9.66 8.97
N PRO A 205 -20.14 -9.27 9.97
CA PRO A 205 -18.82 -9.86 10.17
C PRO A 205 -18.95 -11.38 10.34
N PRO A 206 -17.98 -12.17 9.86
CA PRO A 206 -17.93 -13.55 10.29
C PRO A 206 -17.70 -13.59 11.82
N PRO A 207 -18.26 -14.56 12.56
CA PRO A 207 -18.04 -14.77 14.00
C PRO A 207 -16.57 -15.05 14.41
N VAL A 208 -15.63 -14.91 13.47
CA VAL A 208 -14.19 -15.26 13.56
C VAL A 208 -13.30 -14.00 13.72
N TRP A 209 -13.90 -12.83 13.96
CA TRP A 209 -13.20 -11.52 13.93
C TRP A 209 -11.93 -11.48 14.78
N ALA A 210 -11.99 -11.93 16.03
CA ALA A 210 -10.84 -11.91 16.95
C ALA A 210 -9.68 -12.81 16.48
N GLN A 211 -10.00 -13.99 15.95
CA GLN A 211 -9.02 -14.94 15.44
C GLN A 211 -8.37 -14.42 14.16
N GLN A 212 -9.17 -13.84 13.26
CA GLN A 212 -8.66 -13.21 12.05
C GLN A 212 -7.78 -12.00 12.37
N PHE A 213 -8.18 -11.18 13.34
CA PHE A 213 -7.39 -10.04 13.82
C PHE A 213 -6.03 -10.49 14.31
N LEU A 214 -6.01 -11.49 15.19
CA LEU A 214 -4.78 -12.05 15.75
C LEU A 214 -3.90 -12.64 14.65
N SER A 215 -4.46 -13.44 13.75
CA SER A 215 -3.74 -14.08 12.64
C SER A 215 -3.02 -13.03 11.78
N GLU A 216 -3.71 -11.96 11.41
CA GLU A 216 -3.15 -10.93 10.53
C GLU A 216 -2.14 -10.04 11.23
N MET A 217 -2.37 -9.74 12.52
CA MET A 217 -1.39 -9.04 13.34
C MET A 217 -0.10 -9.85 13.46
N THR A 218 -0.20 -11.15 13.76
CA THR A 218 0.96 -12.05 13.88
C THR A 218 1.68 -12.22 12.55
N ALA A 219 0.95 -12.40 11.43
CA ALA A 219 1.54 -12.50 10.10
C ALA A 219 2.30 -11.23 9.72
N THR A 220 1.73 -10.05 10.02
CA THR A 220 2.37 -8.76 9.77
C THR A 220 3.64 -8.58 10.60
N ILE A 221 3.61 -8.96 11.88
CA ILE A 221 4.80 -8.93 12.75
C ILE A 221 5.89 -9.85 12.19
N ALA A 222 5.54 -11.07 11.81
CA ALA A 222 6.49 -12.04 11.24
C ALA A 222 7.12 -11.52 9.93
N ASP A 223 6.33 -10.92 9.05
CA ASP A 223 6.81 -10.29 7.81
C ASP A 223 7.79 -9.13 8.08
N HIS A 224 7.50 -8.26 9.06
CA HIS A 224 8.42 -7.19 9.45
C HIS A 224 9.73 -7.74 10.03
N ILE A 225 9.65 -8.74 10.92
CA ILE A 225 10.84 -9.39 11.48
C ILE A 225 11.70 -10.00 10.37
N GLY A 226 11.08 -10.70 9.41
CA GLY A 226 11.80 -11.34 8.29
C GLY A 226 12.47 -10.36 7.32
N ARG A 227 12.08 -9.07 7.34
CA ARG A 227 12.68 -8.01 6.52
C ARG A 227 13.77 -7.21 7.24
N LEU A 228 13.91 -7.37 8.56
CA LEU A 228 14.98 -6.74 9.32
C LEU A 228 16.26 -7.57 9.12
N ASP A 229 17.28 -6.96 8.51
CA ASP A 229 18.62 -7.56 8.39
C ASP A 229 19.28 -7.68 9.77
N GLU A 230 20.24 -8.59 9.95
CA GLU A 230 20.74 -9.05 11.26
C GLU A 230 21.18 -7.91 12.21
N GLY A 231 20.25 -7.50 13.06
CA GLY A 231 20.45 -6.58 14.17
C GLY A 231 19.26 -6.72 15.12
N ARG A 232 19.49 -7.23 16.34
CA ARG A 232 18.44 -7.49 17.33
C ARG A 232 17.83 -6.18 17.82
N LEU A 233 16.90 -5.61 17.06
CA LEU A 233 16.21 -4.36 17.38
C LEU A 233 14.95 -4.59 18.22
N PHE A 234 14.33 -5.77 18.18
CA PHE A 234 13.07 -6.03 18.89
C PHE A 234 13.00 -7.45 19.48
N THR A 235 12.24 -7.61 20.56
CA THR A 235 11.90 -8.92 21.14
C THR A 235 10.45 -8.92 21.58
N PHE A 236 9.63 -9.80 21.01
CA PHE A 236 8.26 -10.01 21.47
C PHE A 236 8.25 -11.01 22.63
N HIS A 237 7.68 -10.60 23.76
CA HIS A 237 7.56 -11.42 24.97
C HIS A 237 6.22 -12.12 25.05
N LYS A 238 5.17 -11.49 24.53
CA LYS A 238 3.80 -11.98 24.62
C LYS A 238 2.98 -11.48 23.45
N VAL A 239 2.24 -12.38 22.81
CA VAL A 239 1.10 -12.07 21.96
C VAL A 239 0.01 -13.03 22.39
N ALA A 240 -1.01 -12.52 23.09
CA ALA A 240 -2.05 -13.36 23.66
C ALA A 240 -3.44 -12.78 23.39
N LEU A 241 -4.34 -13.63 22.95
CA LEU A 241 -5.77 -13.37 22.94
C LEU A 241 -6.34 -13.78 24.30
N HIS A 242 -6.87 -12.81 25.02
CA HIS A 242 -7.62 -12.99 26.25
C HIS A 242 -9.11 -12.94 25.87
N SER A 243 -9.84 -14.01 26.23
CA SER A 243 -11.24 -14.19 25.78
C SER A 243 -11.39 -14.03 24.25
N MET A 244 -12.48 -13.47 23.75
CA MET A 244 -12.71 -13.24 22.31
C MET A 244 -12.73 -11.75 21.96
N ASP A 245 -12.33 -10.89 22.89
CA ASP A 245 -12.55 -9.45 22.84
C ASP A 245 -11.33 -8.63 23.27
N ARG A 246 -10.24 -9.25 23.74
CA ARG A 246 -9.06 -8.51 24.19
C ARG A 246 -7.75 -9.14 23.74
N VAL A 247 -6.84 -8.35 23.18
CA VAL A 247 -5.50 -8.82 22.78
C VAL A 247 -4.42 -8.05 23.54
N ILE A 248 -3.47 -8.79 24.10
CA ILE A 248 -2.29 -8.22 24.77
C ILE A 248 -1.05 -8.55 23.98
N VAL A 249 -0.30 -7.51 23.62
CA VAL A 249 1.04 -7.63 23.01
C VAL A 249 2.05 -7.03 23.96
N ARG A 250 3.18 -7.70 24.22
CA ARG A 250 4.32 -7.14 24.94
C ARG A 250 5.58 -7.35 24.14
N TYR A 251 6.41 -6.31 24.07
CA TYR A 251 7.68 -6.36 23.36
C TYR A 251 8.71 -5.43 23.99
N THR A 252 9.99 -5.78 23.87
CA THR A 252 11.11 -4.87 24.11
C THR A 252 11.60 -4.35 22.77
N TRP A 253 11.84 -3.05 22.73
CA TRP A 253 12.59 -2.40 21.67
C TRP A 253 14.00 -2.11 22.18
N HIS A 254 14.99 -2.76 21.58
CA HIS A 254 16.40 -2.60 21.92
C HIS A 254 16.92 -1.32 21.25
N LEU A 255 17.07 -0.26 22.04
CA LEU A 255 17.69 1.01 21.64
C LEU A 255 19.18 1.00 22.01
N LEU A 256 19.98 1.85 21.36
CA LEU A 256 21.42 1.98 21.62
C LEU A 256 21.75 2.32 23.09
N ASP A 257 20.83 2.98 23.81
CA ASP A 257 20.99 3.43 25.21
C ASP A 257 20.16 2.62 26.22
N GLY A 258 19.90 1.33 25.92
CA GLY A 258 19.13 0.43 26.77
C GLY A 258 17.72 0.20 26.25
N GLY A 259 17.27 -1.05 26.34
CA GLY A 259 15.97 -1.46 25.82
C GLY A 259 14.81 -0.78 26.53
N ARG A 260 13.72 -0.54 25.80
CA ARG A 260 12.44 -0.04 26.35
C ARG A 260 11.36 -1.10 26.18
N GLU A 261 10.61 -1.37 27.24
CA GLU A 261 9.46 -2.27 27.19
C GLU A 261 8.19 -1.52 26.82
N TYR A 262 7.42 -2.13 25.93
CA TYR A 262 6.13 -1.65 25.47
C TYR A 262 5.07 -2.76 25.60
N GLY A 263 3.82 -2.34 25.80
CA GLY A 263 2.67 -3.22 25.80
C GLY A 263 1.49 -2.59 25.06
N TYR A 264 0.79 -3.38 24.24
CA TYR A 264 -0.53 -2.99 23.71
C TYR A 264 -1.60 -3.76 24.45
N ASP A 265 -2.62 -3.02 24.87
CA ASP A 265 -3.85 -3.52 25.46
C ASP A 265 -5.01 -3.15 24.53
N ILE A 266 -5.50 -4.16 23.80
CA ILE A 266 -6.36 -3.96 22.64
C ILE A 266 -7.76 -4.48 22.99
N ASP A 267 -8.73 -3.59 23.15
CA ASP A 267 -10.16 -3.92 23.18
C ASP A 267 -10.65 -4.08 21.74
N LEU A 268 -10.93 -5.32 21.33
CA LEU A 268 -11.34 -5.68 19.98
C LEU A 268 -12.74 -5.14 19.64
N ASN A 269 -13.65 -5.09 20.61
CA ASN A 269 -15.00 -4.58 20.38
C ASN A 269 -14.98 -3.06 20.20
N GLY A 270 -14.27 -2.37 21.09
CA GLY A 270 -14.08 -0.94 21.01
C GLY A 270 -13.28 -0.52 19.77
N LEU A 271 -12.22 -1.27 19.43
CA LEU A 271 -11.44 -1.07 18.20
C LEU A 271 -12.33 -1.24 16.97
N ARG A 272 -13.16 -2.28 16.94
CA ARG A 272 -14.08 -2.52 15.84
C ARG A 272 -15.12 -1.42 15.72
N ALA A 273 -15.70 -0.97 16.83
CA ALA A 273 -16.66 0.13 16.84
C ALA A 273 -16.03 1.45 16.40
N HIS A 274 -14.81 1.74 16.83
CA HIS A 274 -14.04 2.91 16.37
C HIS A 274 -13.74 2.81 14.88
N ARG A 275 -13.24 1.68 14.39
CA ARG A 275 -12.97 1.44 12.97
C ARG A 275 -14.22 1.57 12.10
N LEU A 276 -15.36 1.08 12.58
CA LEU A 276 -16.62 1.22 11.86
C LEU A 276 -17.13 2.67 11.84
N ARG A 277 -16.99 3.41 12.95
CA ARG A 277 -17.43 4.80 13.04
C ARG A 277 -16.55 5.76 12.26
N ASP A 278 -15.24 5.60 12.35
CA ASP A 278 -14.30 6.63 11.93
C ASP A 278 -13.65 6.32 10.58
N LEU A 279 -13.59 5.04 10.18
CA LEU A 279 -12.95 4.61 8.92
C LEU A 279 -13.88 3.81 8.02
N ASP A 280 -15.12 3.59 8.45
CA ASP A 280 -16.05 2.62 7.85
C ASP A 280 -15.30 1.35 7.39
N ASP A 281 -14.62 0.67 8.32
CA ASP A 281 -13.97 -0.62 8.06
C ASP A 281 -14.23 -1.64 9.18
N PRO A 282 -15.16 -2.60 9.01
CA PRO A 282 -15.46 -3.59 10.03
C PRO A 282 -14.48 -4.76 10.01
N ARG A 283 -13.43 -4.77 9.17
CA ARG A 283 -12.60 -5.97 8.96
C ARG A 283 -11.49 -6.09 9.98
N ALA A 284 -11.41 -7.29 10.54
CA ALA A 284 -10.31 -7.72 11.40
C ALA A 284 -8.95 -7.67 10.69
N PHE A 285 -8.93 -7.93 9.38
CA PHE A 285 -7.72 -7.94 8.55
C PHE A 285 -6.99 -6.60 8.57
N SER A 286 -7.68 -5.52 8.18
CA SER A 286 -7.10 -4.17 8.13
C SER A 286 -6.65 -3.71 9.52
N ALA A 287 -7.45 -4.00 10.54
CA ALA A 287 -7.14 -3.68 11.93
C ALA A 287 -5.90 -4.42 12.43
N GLY A 288 -5.82 -5.74 12.19
CA GLY A 288 -4.70 -6.59 12.59
C GLY A 288 -3.40 -6.18 11.90
N ARG A 289 -3.44 -5.94 10.58
CA ARG A 289 -2.29 -5.49 9.80
C ARG A 289 -1.76 -4.12 10.25
N SER A 290 -2.66 -3.18 10.43
CA SER A 290 -2.32 -1.82 10.87
C SER A 290 -1.66 -1.85 12.26
N ILE A 291 -2.26 -2.55 13.23
CA ILE A 291 -1.71 -2.64 14.59
C ILE A 291 -0.40 -3.45 14.63
N GLY A 292 -0.30 -4.52 13.84
CA GLY A 292 0.90 -5.35 13.76
C GLY A 292 2.14 -4.61 13.25
N GLY A 293 1.95 -3.54 12.47
CA GLY A 293 3.03 -2.68 11.98
C GLY A 293 3.51 -1.61 12.98
N ILE A 294 2.67 -1.24 13.96
CA ILE A 294 2.95 -0.14 14.91
C ILE A 294 4.32 -0.27 15.62
N PRO A 295 4.74 -1.46 16.12
CA PRO A 295 6.01 -1.59 16.83
C PRO A 295 7.24 -1.16 16.00
N PHE A 296 7.16 -1.26 14.68
CA PHE A 296 8.28 -1.00 13.76
C PHE A 296 8.32 0.43 13.22
N GLY A 297 7.27 1.24 13.46
CA GLY A 297 7.11 2.59 12.93
C GLY A 297 7.63 3.73 13.81
N GLN A 298 8.36 3.42 14.90
CA GLN A 298 8.77 4.40 15.93
C GLN A 298 7.65 5.36 16.40
N PRO A 299 6.49 4.86 16.83
CA PRO A 299 5.35 5.70 17.15
C PRO A 299 5.61 6.58 18.38
N VAL A 300 5.28 7.87 18.26
CA VAL A 300 5.06 8.76 19.40
C VAL A 300 3.62 8.55 19.85
N PHE A 301 3.42 7.97 21.04
CA PHE A 301 2.08 7.73 21.57
C PHE A 301 1.57 8.93 22.35
N HIS A 302 0.35 9.36 22.04
CA HIS A 302 -0.36 10.36 22.82
C HIS A 302 -1.03 9.66 24.00
N SER A 303 -0.56 9.94 25.22
CA SER A 303 -1.08 9.39 26.50
C SER A 303 -0.78 7.90 26.81
N PRO A 304 0.50 7.45 26.79
CA PRO A 304 0.83 6.11 27.29
C PRO A 304 0.69 6.04 28.82
N ARG A 305 0.34 4.87 29.34
CA ARG A 305 0.40 4.58 30.79
C ARG A 305 1.71 3.87 31.12
N PHE A 306 2.30 4.18 32.27
CA PHE A 306 3.54 3.54 32.74
C PHE A 306 3.22 2.64 33.93
N VAL A 307 3.42 1.34 33.77
CA VAL A 307 3.15 0.35 34.82
C VAL A 307 4.28 -0.67 34.81
N ASP A 308 4.93 -0.88 35.97
CA ASP A 308 6.00 -1.87 36.18
C ASP A 308 7.14 -1.79 35.14
N GLY A 309 7.55 -0.57 34.77
CA GLY A 309 8.62 -0.35 33.79
C GLY A 309 8.21 -0.60 32.32
N VAL A 310 6.93 -0.89 32.06
CA VAL A 310 6.37 -1.08 30.72
C VAL A 310 5.53 0.12 30.31
N ILE A 311 5.75 0.60 29.09
CA ILE A 311 4.95 1.63 28.45
C ILE A 311 3.73 0.95 27.80
N TRP A 312 2.56 1.09 28.39
CA TRP A 312 1.33 0.49 27.90
C TRP A 312 0.51 1.48 27.07
N ILE A 313 -0.01 0.99 25.96
CA ILE A 313 -0.85 1.73 25.02
C ILE A 313 -2.21 1.03 24.97
N ASP A 314 -3.25 1.82 25.18
CA ASP A 314 -4.63 1.42 24.97
C ASP A 314 -5.03 1.56 23.51
N ILE A 315 -5.65 0.53 22.97
CA ILE A 315 -6.19 0.57 21.63
C ILE A 315 -7.64 0.08 21.68
N GLY A 316 -8.55 0.88 21.12
CA GLY A 316 -9.96 0.54 21.01
C GLY A 316 -10.81 0.93 22.23
N THR A 317 -10.22 1.26 23.38
CA THR A 317 -11.00 1.79 24.51
C THR A 317 -11.44 3.23 24.24
N PRO A 318 -12.70 3.61 24.58
CA PRO A 318 -13.11 5.01 24.53
C PRO A 318 -12.20 5.80 25.49
N SER A 319 -11.71 6.95 25.03
CA SER A 319 -10.87 7.84 25.84
C SER A 319 -11.59 8.14 27.15
N ARG A 320 -11.02 7.68 28.28
CA ARG A 320 -11.48 8.14 29.59
C ARG A 320 -11.23 9.64 29.65
N SER A 321 -12.29 10.41 29.84
CA SER A 321 -12.16 11.84 30.13
C SER A 321 -11.27 12.02 31.36
N PRO A 322 -10.41 13.06 31.43
CA PRO A 322 -9.46 13.26 32.52
C PRO A 322 -10.09 13.47 33.92
N THR A 323 -11.42 13.40 34.04
CA THR A 323 -12.18 13.78 35.23
C THR A 323 -12.58 12.63 36.15
N ASP A 324 -12.36 11.36 35.78
CA ASP A 324 -12.80 10.22 36.60
C ASP A 324 -11.77 9.77 37.66
N GLY A 325 -10.83 10.65 38.01
CA GLY A 325 -9.77 10.41 38.99
C GLY A 325 -10.02 10.99 40.38
N ALA A 326 -11.29 11.22 40.77
CA ALA A 326 -11.62 11.67 42.12
C ALA A 326 -12.87 10.95 42.63
N GLY A 327 -12.67 9.83 43.34
CA GLY A 327 -13.71 9.19 44.14
C GLY A 327 -13.69 7.68 44.07
N GLU A 328 -12.85 7.04 44.87
CA GLU A 328 -13.30 6.27 46.04
C GLU A 328 -12.11 5.56 46.68
N SER A 329 -11.85 5.93 47.93
CA SER A 329 -11.00 5.20 48.86
C SER A 329 -11.89 4.33 49.75
N ALA A 330 -11.51 3.07 49.91
CA ALA A 330 -11.54 2.35 51.18
C ALA A 330 -10.50 1.23 51.10
#